data_AF-A0A8H5M4A6-F1
#
_entry.id   AF-A0A8H5M4A6-F1
#
_cell.length_a   1.000
_cell.length_b   1.000
_cell.length_c   1.000
_cell.angle_alpha   90.00
_cell.angle_beta   90.00
_cell.angle_gamma   90.00
#
_symmetry.space_group_name_H-M   'P 1'
#
loop_
_entity.id
_entity.type
_entity.pdbx_description
1 polymer ?
#
loop_
_entity_poly.entity_id
_entity_poly.type
_entity_poly.pdbx_seq_one_letter_code
_entity_poly.pdbx_strand_id
1 'polypeptide(L)'
;MSGYNFENAQAISPYLEMPRTGSTSKFCSETAKHLKCFVLAGYPEQLAGDTEETNTRDRIETQTHAHIIGANSAALYSPEGEQVGHYRKTNLFVTDKTWAKSGK
;
A
#
# COMPACT_ATOMS: atom_id res chain seq x y z
N MET A 1 6.88 8.50 -4.04
CA MET A 1 6.82 8.98 -2.63
C MET A 1 5.63 9.91 -2.47
N SER A 2 4.57 9.44 -1.82
CA SER A 2 3.20 10.01 -1.90
C SER A 2 2.81 10.97 -0.76
N GLY A 3 3.65 11.16 0.27
CA GLY A 3 3.17 11.76 1.54
C GLY A 3 2.37 10.76 2.39
N TYR A 4 1.96 11.16 3.60
CA TYR A 4 1.43 10.25 4.63
C TYR A 4 0.02 10.59 5.15
N ASN A 5 -0.35 11.87 5.21
CA ASN A 5 -1.61 12.30 5.84
C ASN A 5 -2.72 12.50 4.81
N PHE A 6 -3.45 11.43 4.50
CA PHE A 6 -4.63 11.48 3.64
C PHE A 6 -5.90 11.36 4.48
N GLU A 7 -6.80 12.32 4.32
CA GLU A 7 -8.03 12.39 5.11
C GLU A 7 -9.02 11.27 4.73
N ASN A 8 -9.00 10.83 3.47
CA ASN A 8 -9.95 9.85 2.93
C ASN A 8 -9.40 9.13 1.68
N ALA A 9 -10.18 8.16 1.21
CA ALA A 9 -9.91 7.38 0.01
C ALA A 9 -9.73 8.24 -1.25
N GLN A 10 -10.55 9.27 -1.45
CA GLN A 10 -10.47 10.16 -2.62
C GLN A 10 -9.14 10.92 -2.64
N ALA A 11 -8.67 11.38 -1.48
CA ALA A 11 -7.42 12.12 -1.35
C ALA A 11 -6.19 11.26 -1.67
N ILE A 12 -6.19 9.97 -1.31
CA ILE A 12 -5.07 9.07 -1.60
C ILE A 12 -5.14 8.41 -2.97
N SER A 13 -6.33 8.30 -3.57
CA SER A 13 -6.56 7.55 -4.81
C SER A 13 -5.58 7.86 -5.95
N PRO A 14 -5.19 9.12 -6.22
CA PRO A 14 -4.23 9.43 -7.29
C PRO A 14 -2.80 8.93 -7.03
N TYR A 15 -2.49 8.59 -5.78
CA TYR A 15 -1.15 8.21 -5.35
C TYR A 15 -0.98 6.70 -5.19
N LEU A 16 -2.06 5.92 -5.22
CA LEU A 16 -1.99 4.46 -5.15
C LEU A 16 -1.17 3.93 -6.32
N GLU A 17 -0.25 3.02 -6.02
CA GLU A 17 0.66 2.46 -7.00
C GLU A 17 0.45 0.96 -7.14
N MET A 18 0.49 0.47 -8.38
CA MET A 18 0.46 -0.96 -8.65
C MET A 18 1.71 -1.64 -8.07
N PRO A 19 1.57 -2.76 -7.34
CA PRO A 19 2.70 -3.57 -6.92
C PRO A 19 3.62 -3.90 -8.10
N ARG A 20 4.93 -3.87 -7.88
CA ARG A 20 6.00 -4.20 -8.85
C ARG A 20 6.17 -3.24 -10.03
N THR A 21 5.14 -2.50 -10.42
CA THR A 21 5.17 -1.66 -11.65
C THR A 21 5.00 -0.18 -11.38
N GLY A 22 4.62 0.20 -10.16
CA GLY A 22 4.51 1.58 -9.69
C GLY A 22 5.82 2.37 -9.72
N SER A 23 5.71 3.68 -9.49
CA SER A 23 6.84 4.61 -9.47
C SER A 23 7.86 4.25 -8.39
N THR A 24 7.41 3.91 -7.18
CA THR A 24 8.24 3.49 -6.06
C THR A 24 8.92 2.17 -6.37
N SER A 25 8.22 1.21 -6.99
CA SER A 25 8.81 -0.05 -7.45
C SER A 25 9.94 0.14 -8.46
N LYS A 26 9.74 1.00 -9.46
CA LYS A 26 10.78 1.33 -10.46
C LYS A 26 11.99 1.99 -9.81
N PHE A 27 11.75 3.02 -9.00
CA PHE A 27 12.80 3.71 -8.27
C PHE A 27 13.62 2.76 -7.40
N CYS A 28 12.96 1.87 -6.64
CA CYS A 28 13.67 0.89 -5.80
C CYS A 28 14.48 -0.10 -6.63
N SER A 29 13.94 -0.64 -7.73
CA SER A 29 14.67 -1.55 -8.61
C SER A 29 15.91 -0.91 -9.21
N GLU A 30 15.78 0.31 -9.74
CA GLU A 30 16.88 1.06 -10.35
C GLU A 30 17.95 1.44 -9.32
N THR A 31 17.53 1.93 -8.15
CA THR A 31 18.44 2.31 -7.06
C THR A 31 19.18 1.10 -6.52
N ALA A 32 18.50 -0.03 -6.31
CA ALA A 32 19.12 -1.26 -5.82
C ALA A 32 20.18 -1.79 -6.80
N LYS A 33 19.89 -1.79 -8.11
CA LYS A 33 20.86 -2.14 -9.17
C LYS A 33 22.05 -1.20 -9.21
N HIS A 34 21.80 0.11 -9.13
CA HIS A 34 22.85 1.13 -9.23
C HIS A 34 23.82 1.07 -8.05
N LEU A 35 23.29 0.94 -6.83
CA LEU A 35 24.07 0.93 -5.60
C LEU A 35 24.49 -0.47 -5.14
N LYS A 36 24.01 -1.52 -5.81
CA LYS A 36 24.26 -2.94 -5.48
C LYS A 36 23.90 -3.27 -4.02
N CYS A 37 22.74 -2.82 -3.58
CA CYS A 37 22.27 -2.98 -2.20
C CYS A 37 20.81 -3.41 -2.14
N PHE A 38 20.38 -3.83 -0.95
CA PHE A 38 18.96 -4.02 -0.68
C PHE A 38 18.28 -2.67 -0.47
N VAL A 39 17.11 -2.48 -1.08
CA VAL A 39 16.29 -1.28 -0.92
C VAL A 39 14.91 -1.66 -0.40
N LEU A 40 14.51 -1.03 0.71
CA LEU A 40 13.19 -1.18 1.30
C LEU A 40 12.46 0.16 1.24
N ALA A 41 11.24 0.18 0.72
CA ALA A 41 10.42 1.40 0.68
C ALA A 41 8.96 1.10 1.02
N GLY A 42 8.36 2.01 1.78
CA GLY A 42 6.92 2.07 1.99
C GLY A 42 6.22 2.77 0.82
N TYR A 43 5.06 2.27 0.41
CA TYR A 43 4.27 2.85 -0.67
C TYR A 43 2.77 2.57 -0.47
N PRO A 44 1.89 3.45 -0.95
CA PRO A 44 0.46 3.19 -0.97
C PRO A 44 0.14 2.21 -2.10
N GLU A 45 -0.18 0.97 -1.75
CA GLU A 45 -0.48 -0.09 -2.70
C GLU A 45 -1.90 0.02 -3.24
N GLN A 46 -2.05 -0.04 -4.56
CA GLN A 46 -3.33 -0.27 -5.21
C GLN A 46 -3.71 -1.75 -5.12
N LEU A 47 -4.91 -2.04 -4.61
CA LEU A 47 -5.43 -3.40 -4.62
C LEU A 47 -6.01 -3.69 -6.01
N ALA A 48 -5.56 -4.79 -6.63
CA ALA A 48 -6.25 -5.35 -7.79
C ALA A 48 -7.68 -5.72 -7.37
N GLY A 49 -8.66 -5.21 -8.11
CA GLY A 49 -10.05 -5.09 -7.68
C GLY A 49 -10.66 -6.38 -7.16
N ASP A 50 -10.60 -6.54 -5.84
CA ASP A 50 -11.68 -7.07 -5.06
C ASP A 50 -12.40 -5.86 -4.48
N THR A 51 -13.36 -5.35 -5.25
CA THR A 51 -14.59 -4.82 -4.65
C THR A 51 -15.31 -5.99 -3.98
N GLU A 52 -14.63 -6.68 -3.05
CA GLU A 52 -15.25 -7.63 -2.14
C GLU A 52 -16.14 -6.75 -1.29
N GLU A 53 -17.42 -6.78 -1.66
CA GLU A 53 -18.54 -6.42 -0.83
C GLU A 53 -18.16 -6.73 0.62
N THR A 54 -17.89 -5.65 1.35
CA THR A 54 -17.68 -5.66 2.80
C THR A 54 -18.56 -6.75 3.39
N ASN A 55 -17.94 -7.86 3.81
CA ASN A 55 -18.65 -9.00 4.36
C ASN A 55 -19.62 -8.44 5.39
N THR A 56 -20.92 -8.61 5.13
CA THR A 56 -22.04 -7.93 5.79
C THR A 56 -22.19 -8.28 7.28
N ARG A 57 -21.21 -8.98 7.86
CA ARG A 57 -21.19 -9.49 9.23
C ARG A 57 -20.52 -8.57 10.25
N ASP A 58 -19.67 -7.64 9.82
CA ASP A 58 -19.10 -6.60 10.71
C ASP A 58 -19.89 -5.27 10.66
N ARG A 59 -21.10 -5.27 10.08
CA ARG A 59 -21.95 -4.08 9.94
C ARG A 59 -22.61 -3.60 11.23
N ILE A 60 -22.37 -4.26 12.36
CA ILE A 60 -22.91 -3.86 13.66
C ILE A 60 -21.74 -3.47 14.54
N GLU A 61 -21.27 -2.23 14.38
CA GLU A 61 -20.50 -1.40 15.33
C GLU A 61 -19.46 -0.58 14.56
N THR A 62 -19.90 0.53 13.96
CA THR A 62 -19.19 1.83 13.80
C THR A 62 -19.63 2.52 12.50
N GLN A 63 -20.28 3.68 12.65
CA GLN A 63 -20.89 4.49 11.60
C GLN A 63 -19.88 5.33 10.81
N THR A 64 -18.87 4.71 10.19
CA THR A 64 -18.05 5.37 9.16
C THR A 64 -17.66 4.34 8.09
N HIS A 65 -18.42 4.29 6.99
CA HIS A 65 -18.09 3.41 5.85
C HIS A 65 -16.84 3.95 5.13
N ALA A 66 -15.66 3.63 5.65
CA ALA A 66 -14.41 3.90 4.95
C ALA A 66 -14.36 3.08 3.65
N HIS A 67 -14.25 3.76 2.51
CA HIS A 67 -14.12 3.10 1.22
C HIS A 67 -12.68 2.60 1.07
N ILE A 68 -12.47 1.31 1.32
CA ILE A 68 -11.14 0.69 1.27
C ILE A 68 -10.71 0.50 -0.18
N ILE A 69 -9.67 1.21 -0.60
CA ILE A 69 -9.21 1.25 -2.00
C ILE A 69 -7.75 0.83 -2.18
N GLY A 70 -7.01 0.63 -1.07
CA GLY A 70 -5.58 0.34 -1.12
C GLY A 70 -5.07 -0.40 0.11
N ALA A 71 -3.75 -0.45 0.25
CA ALA A 71 -3.07 -0.91 1.45
C ALA A 71 -1.81 -0.05 1.74
N ASN A 72 -1.42 0.06 3.00
CA ASN A 72 -0.13 0.63 3.38
C ASN A 72 0.91 -0.49 3.35
N SER A 73 1.82 -0.45 2.37
CA SER A 73 2.67 -1.59 2.03
C SER A 73 4.15 -1.21 2.00
N ALA A 74 5.01 -2.20 2.14
CA ALA A 74 6.45 -2.08 1.99
C ALA A 74 6.98 -3.14 1.02
N ALA A 75 7.89 -2.76 0.13
CA ALA A 75 8.51 -3.64 -0.83
C ALA A 75 10.04 -3.67 -0.66
N LEU A 76 10.61 -4.87 -0.61
CA LEU A 76 12.04 -5.13 -0.50
C LEU A 76 12.60 -5.58 -1.85
N TYR A 77 13.64 -4.91 -2.31
CA TYR A 77 14.36 -5.20 -3.55
C TYR A 77 15.79 -5.66 -3.27
N SER A 78 16.27 -6.65 -4.03
CA SER A 78 17.63 -7.16 -3.95
C SER A 78 18.62 -6.29 -4.75
N PRO A 79 19.94 -6.47 -4.58
CA PRO A 79 20.97 -5.81 -5.40
C PRO A 79 20.81 -6.02 -6.91
N GLU A 80 20.15 -7.09 -7.35
CA GLU A 80 19.82 -7.38 -8.75
C GLU A 80 18.60 -6.60 -9.24
N GLY A 81 17.96 -5.81 -8.36
CA GLY A 81 16.75 -5.02 -8.59
C GLY A 81 15.47 -5.85 -8.68
N GLU A 82 15.49 -7.08 -8.20
CA GLU A 82 14.32 -7.95 -8.13
C GLU A 82 13.60 -7.76 -6.80
N GLN A 83 12.25 -7.74 -6.82
CA GLN A 83 11.50 -7.67 -5.58
C GLN A 83 11.50 -9.03 -4.88
N VAL A 84 12.15 -9.08 -3.72
CA VAL A 84 12.33 -10.29 -2.89
C VAL A 84 11.44 -10.30 -1.64
N GLY A 85 10.77 -9.19 -1.32
CA GLY A 85 9.84 -9.11 -0.21
C GLY A 85 8.69 -8.13 -0.43
N HIS A 86 7.55 -8.43 0.17
CA HIS A 86 6.36 -7.58 0.17
C HIS A 86 5.62 -7.75 1.49
N TYR A 87 5.29 -6.65 2.14
CA TYR A 87 4.60 -6.63 3.43
C TYR A 87 3.48 -5.61 3.39
N ARG A 88 2.31 -5.96 3.96
CA ARG A 88 1.19 -5.03 4.18
C ARG A 88 1.08 -4.76 5.67
N LYS A 89 0.97 -3.49 6.07
CA LYS A 89 0.84 -3.08 7.46
C LYS A 89 -0.36 -3.76 8.11
N THR A 90 -0.13 -4.49 9.20
CA THR A 90 -1.18 -5.22 9.93
C THR A 90 -1.90 -4.31 10.94
N ASN A 91 -1.15 -3.51 11.69
CA ASN A 91 -1.68 -2.59 12.70
C ASN A 91 -1.88 -1.18 12.11
N LEU A 92 -3.09 -0.87 11.66
CA LEU A 92 -3.41 0.39 10.99
C LEU A 92 -3.48 1.57 11.96
N PHE A 93 -2.86 2.69 11.58
CA PHE A 93 -3.05 3.96 12.29
C PHE A 93 -4.37 4.62 11.89
N VAL A 94 -4.84 5.61 12.65
CA VAL A 94 -6.15 6.27 12.43
C VAL A 94 -6.28 6.79 11.00
N THR A 95 -5.21 7.32 10.41
CA THR A 95 -5.18 7.82 9.03
C THR A 95 -5.18 6.72 7.97
N ASP A 96 -4.68 5.52 8.30
CA ASP A 96 -4.70 4.37 7.38
C ASP A 96 -6.12 3.77 7.30
N LYS A 97 -6.89 3.83 8.40
CA LYS A 97 -8.23 3.22 8.51
C LYS A 97 -9.27 3.79 7.54
N THR A 98 -9.04 4.97 6.97
CA THR A 98 -9.99 5.64 6.06
C THR A 98 -9.89 5.15 4.61
N TRP A 99 -8.85 4.38 4.26
CA TRP A 99 -8.59 3.95 2.87
C TRP A 99 -7.85 2.61 2.71
N ALA A 100 -7.15 2.12 3.74
CA ALA A 100 -6.26 0.96 3.65
C ALA A 100 -6.84 -0.32 4.23
N LYS A 101 -6.61 -1.44 3.54
CA LYS A 101 -6.81 -2.80 4.06
C LYS A 101 -5.61 -3.20 4.90
N SER A 102 -5.87 -3.81 6.07
CA SER A 102 -4.79 -4.38 6.90
C SER A 102 -4.17 -5.62 6.24
N GLY A 103 -2.88 -5.83 6.47
CA GLY A 103 -2.21 -7.10 6.19
C GLY A 103 -2.73 -8.24 7.06
N LYS A 104 -2.38 -9.48 6.68
CA LYS A 104 -2.60 -10.70 7.48
C LYS A 104 -1.27 -11.20 8.02
#